data_AF-A0A160M789-F1
#
_entry.id   AF-A0A160M789-F1
#
_cell.length_a   1.000
_cell.length_b   1.000
_cell.length_c   1.000
_cell.angle_alpha   90.00
_cell.angle_beta   90.00
_cell.angle_gamma   90.00
#
_symmetry.space_group_name_H-M   'P 1'
#
loop_
_entity.id
_entity.type
_entity.pdbx_description
1 polymer ?
#
loop_
_entity_poly.entity_id
_entity_poly.type
_entity_poly.pdbx_seq_one_letter_code
_entity_poly.pdbx_strand_id
1 'polypeptide(L)'
;MIIFDLVIDLFFTLYSSLGFGTKEYKIQTKMEKLGEEYPNMLQCYQHNQRIFETDDNLAELVLSLNLKSVVEKKKFVSLVNQRFKDYT
;
A
#
# COMPACT_ATOMS: atom_id res chain seq x y z
N MET A 1 -13.03 -13.30 -32.88
CA MET A 1 -13.42 -13.47 -31.46
C MET A 1 -12.45 -14.30 -30.62
N ILE A 2 -11.51 -15.06 -31.18
CA ILE A 2 -10.62 -15.94 -30.37
C ILE A 2 -9.42 -15.19 -29.77
N ILE A 3 -8.87 -14.20 -30.47
CA ILE A 3 -7.68 -13.45 -30.01
C ILE A 3 -8.00 -12.58 -28.79
N PHE A 4 -9.23 -12.07 -28.69
CA PHE A 4 -9.62 -11.18 -27.60
C PHE A 4 -9.77 -11.92 -26.26
N ASP A 5 -10.36 -13.12 -26.27
CA ASP A 5 -10.47 -13.97 -25.08
C ASP A 5 -9.10 -14.38 -24.54
N LEU A 6 -8.18 -14.75 -25.42
CA LEU A 6 -6.84 -15.21 -25.04
C LEU A 6 -6.00 -14.08 -24.40
N VAL A 7 -6.23 -12.84 -24.83
CA VAL A 7 -5.60 -11.66 -24.24
C VAL A 7 -6.20 -11.35 -22.86
N ILE A 8 -7.53 -11.43 -22.70
CA ILE A 8 -8.20 -11.20 -21.42
C ILE A 8 -7.76 -12.24 -20.38
N ASP A 9 -7.69 -13.52 -20.75
CA ASP A 9 -7.24 -14.59 -19.85
C ASP A 9 -5.77 -14.40 -19.42
N LEU A 10 -4.90 -13.94 -20.32
CA LEU A 10 -3.51 -13.65 -19.99
C LEU A 10 -3.40 -12.49 -19.00
N PHE A 11 -4.18 -11.42 -19.20
CA PHE A 11 -4.25 -10.30 -18.27
C PHE A 11 -4.86 -10.72 -16.93
N PHE A 12 -5.93 -11.52 -16.90
CA PHE A 12 -6.53 -12.04 -15.66
C PHE A 12 -5.58 -12.96 -14.90
N THR A 13 -4.83 -13.80 -15.62
CA THR A 13 -3.85 -14.72 -15.01
C THR A 13 -2.67 -13.96 -14.42
N LEU A 14 -2.18 -12.91 -15.09
CA LEU A 14 -1.16 -12.02 -14.53
C LEU A 14 -1.71 -11.19 -13.37
N TYR A 15 -2.93 -10.68 -13.49
CA TYR A 15 -3.62 -9.90 -12.46
C TYR A 15 -3.84 -10.72 -11.17
N SER A 16 -4.27 -11.96 -11.31
CA SER A 16 -4.47 -12.89 -10.20
C SER A 16 -3.16 -13.44 -9.63
N SER A 17 -2.17 -13.75 -10.48
CA SER A 17 -0.83 -14.23 -10.08
C SER A 17 -0.05 -13.21 -9.26
N LEU A 18 -0.14 -11.93 -9.62
CA LEU A 18 0.50 -10.84 -8.88
C LEU A 18 -0.33 -10.32 -7.69
N GLY A 19 -1.55 -10.84 -7.49
CA GLY A 19 -2.45 -10.35 -6.45
C GLY A 19 -2.92 -8.90 -6.68
N PHE A 20 -2.95 -8.43 -7.94
CA PHE A 20 -3.48 -7.11 -8.24
C PHE A 20 -4.92 -7.01 -7.74
N GLY A 21 -5.22 -5.92 -7.03
CA GLY A 21 -6.55 -5.66 -6.47
C GLY A 21 -6.77 -6.19 -5.05
N THR A 22 -5.86 -7.00 -4.50
CA THR A 22 -5.93 -7.40 -3.09
C THR A 22 -5.68 -6.21 -2.16
N LYS A 23 -6.08 -6.39 -0.90
CA LYS A 23 -5.89 -5.39 0.16
C LYS A 23 -4.41 -5.07 0.33
N GLU A 24 -3.58 -6.11 0.32
CA GLU A 24 -2.12 -6.09 0.50
C GLU A 24 -1.45 -5.33 -0.64
N TYR A 25 -1.77 -5.68 -1.89
CA TYR A 25 -1.22 -5.01 -3.06
C TYR A 25 -1.52 -3.50 -3.07
N LYS A 26 -2.74 -3.11 -2.67
CA LYS A 26 -3.16 -1.71 -2.59
C LYS A 26 -2.42 -0.96 -1.48
N ILE A 27 -2.21 -1.60 -0.33
CA ILE A 27 -1.43 -1.06 0.78
C ILE A 27 0.02 -0.85 0.32
N GLN A 28 0.66 -1.89 -0.24
CA GLN A 28 2.02 -1.83 -0.75
C GLN A 28 2.19 -0.67 -1.74
N THR A 29 1.36 -0.61 -2.77
CA THR A 29 1.43 0.44 -3.80
C THR A 29 1.31 1.85 -3.19
N LYS A 30 0.48 2.03 -2.16
CA LYS A 30 0.34 3.32 -1.48
C LYS A 30 1.55 3.65 -0.63
N MET A 31 2.11 2.67 0.07
CA MET A 31 3.29 2.87 0.90
C MET A 31 4.54 3.15 0.07
N GLU A 32 4.69 2.50 -1.09
CA GLU A 32 5.75 2.80 -2.07
C GLU A 32 5.66 4.25 -2.54
N LYS A 33 4.48 4.69 -2.98
CA LYS A 33 4.25 6.08 -3.40
C LYS A 33 4.46 7.10 -2.29
N LEU A 34 4.04 6.80 -1.07
CA LEU A 34 4.30 7.65 0.09
C LEU A 34 5.81 7.69 0.40
N GLY A 35 6.49 6.57 0.20
CA GLY A 35 7.93 6.39 0.39
C GLY A 35 8.81 7.29 -0.47
N GLU A 36 8.33 7.67 -1.66
CA GLU A 36 9.02 8.63 -2.55
C GLU A 36 9.25 9.98 -1.85
N GLU A 37 8.31 10.41 -1.00
CA GLU A 37 8.39 11.65 -0.23
C GLU A 37 8.85 11.43 1.22
N TYR A 38 8.57 10.25 1.80
CA TYR A 38 8.89 9.90 3.18
C TYR A 38 9.63 8.56 3.24
N PRO A 39 10.94 8.52 2.94
CA PRO A 39 11.70 7.26 2.86
C PRO A 39 11.66 6.41 4.14
N ASN A 40 11.67 7.06 5.31
CA ASN A 40 11.57 6.38 6.61
C ASN A 40 10.23 5.65 6.78
N MET A 41 9.17 6.16 6.16
CA MET A 41 7.85 5.53 6.18
C MET A 41 7.88 4.23 5.36
N LEU A 42 8.55 4.21 4.22
CA LEU A 42 8.72 2.98 3.45
C LEU A 42 9.52 1.93 4.22
N GLN A 43 10.58 2.34 4.92
CA GLN A 43 11.36 1.43 5.78
C GLN A 43 10.52 0.89 6.93
N CYS A 44 9.74 1.75 7.60
CA CYS A 44 8.82 1.35 8.66
C CYS A 44 7.79 0.34 8.14
N TYR A 45 7.23 0.57 6.95
CA TYR A 45 6.32 -0.36 6.29
C TYR A 45 6.99 -1.70 6.01
N GLN A 46 8.16 -1.72 5.37
CA GLN A 46 8.87 -2.95 5.01
C GLN A 46 9.21 -3.80 6.25
N HIS A 47 9.62 -3.15 7.35
CA HIS A 47 9.92 -3.88 8.59
C HIS A 47 8.65 -4.40 9.29
N ASN A 48 7.53 -3.68 9.18
CA ASN A 48 6.28 -4.00 9.87
C ASN A 48 5.17 -4.46 8.91
N GLN A 49 5.53 -4.97 7.74
CA GLN A 49 4.60 -5.17 6.61
C GLN A 49 3.37 -5.98 7.01
N ARG A 50 3.60 -7.09 7.72
CA ARG A 50 2.53 -7.94 8.23
C ARG A 50 1.53 -7.18 9.09
N ILE A 51 1.99 -6.24 9.93
CA ILE A 51 1.10 -5.44 10.79
C ILE A 51 0.27 -4.48 9.93
N PHE A 52 0.88 -3.84 8.91
CA PHE A 52 0.15 -2.96 7.99
C PHE A 52 -0.93 -3.70 7.19
N GLU A 53 -0.71 -4.96 6.85
CA GLU A 53 -1.63 -5.75 6.02
C GLU A 53 -2.72 -6.46 6.85
N THR A 54 -2.39 -6.91 8.08
CA THR A 54 -3.29 -7.71 8.93
C THR A 54 -4.05 -6.91 9.98
N ASP A 55 -3.56 -5.75 10.43
CA ASP A 55 -4.31 -4.88 11.34
C ASP A 55 -5.35 -4.09 10.54
N ASP A 56 -6.64 -4.39 10.76
CA ASP A 56 -7.71 -3.79 9.95
C ASP A 56 -7.79 -2.27 10.08
N ASN A 57 -7.52 -1.71 11.27
CA ASN A 57 -7.56 -0.26 11.49
C ASN A 57 -6.42 0.44 10.73
N LEU A 58 -5.20 -0.09 10.82
CA LEU A 58 -4.03 0.47 10.14
C LEU A 58 -4.16 0.30 8.62
N ALA A 59 -4.62 -0.86 8.17
CA ALA A 59 -4.87 -1.11 6.77
C ALA A 59 -5.92 -0.15 6.20
N GLU A 60 -7.05 0.06 6.90
CA GLU A 60 -8.07 1.00 6.48
C GLU A 60 -7.52 2.43 6.42
N LEU A 61 -6.70 2.82 7.41
CA LEU A 61 -6.03 4.13 7.44
C LEU A 61 -5.14 4.36 6.21
N VAL A 62 -4.37 3.34 5.79
CA VAL A 62 -3.55 3.41 4.57
C VAL A 62 -4.44 3.49 3.33
N LEU A 63 -5.46 2.65 3.26
CA LEU A 63 -6.36 2.56 2.11
C LEU A 63 -7.21 3.84 1.94
N SER A 64 -7.55 4.53 3.03
CA SER A 64 -8.27 5.80 3.00
C SER A 64 -7.35 7.00 2.75
N LEU A 65 -6.03 6.86 2.89
CA LEU A 65 -5.07 7.96 2.75
C LEU A 65 -5.14 8.63 1.37
N ASN A 66 -5.42 9.95 1.33
CA ASN A 66 -5.31 10.72 0.11
C ASN A 66 -3.86 11.18 -0.13
N LEU A 67 -3.14 10.47 -1.01
CA LEU A 67 -1.74 10.79 -1.35
C LEU A 67 -1.55 12.18 -2.01
N LYS A 68 -2.63 12.79 -2.54
CA LYS A 68 -2.56 14.15 -3.10
C LYS A 68 -2.57 15.24 -2.01
N SER A 69 -3.04 14.92 -0.81
CA SER A 69 -3.16 15.86 0.30
C SER A 69 -1.91 15.85 1.15
N VAL A 70 -1.13 16.94 1.10
CA VAL A 70 0.10 17.09 1.92
C VAL A 70 -0.21 17.03 3.41
N VAL A 71 -1.34 17.61 3.83
CA VAL A 71 -1.76 17.62 5.24
C VAL A 71 -2.09 16.22 5.73
N GLU A 72 -2.81 15.43 4.94
CA GLU A 72 -3.13 14.04 5.30
C GLU A 72 -1.89 13.16 5.34
N LYS A 73 -0.99 13.28 4.35
CA LYS A 73 0.29 12.57 4.37
C LYS A 73 1.07 12.83 5.66
N LYS A 74 1.24 14.10 6.05
CA LYS A 74 1.94 14.46 7.29
C LYS A 74 1.25 13.91 8.53
N LYS A 75 -0.08 13.99 8.61
CA LYS A 75 -0.85 13.44 9.73
C LYS A 75 -0.68 11.92 9.83
N PHE A 76 -0.80 11.21 8.71
CA PHE A 76 -0.61 9.78 8.64
C PHE A 76 0.80 9.38 9.09
N VAL A 77 1.84 10.01 8.55
CA VAL A 77 3.24 9.74 8.94
C VAL A 77 3.45 10.00 10.44
N SER A 78 2.92 11.10 10.96
CA SER A 78 2.99 11.39 12.40
C SER A 78 2.31 10.32 13.25
N LEU A 79 1.14 9.82 12.84
CA LEU A 79 0.40 8.76 13.56
C LEU A 79 1.17 7.45 13.54
N VAL A 80 1.73 7.09 12.39
CA VAL A 80 2.53 5.87 12.27
C VAL A 80 3.80 5.98 13.12
N ASN A 81 4.53 7.10 13.06
CA ASN A 81 5.73 7.27 13.87
C ASN A 81 5.44 7.25 15.38
N GLN A 82 4.28 7.74 15.82
CA GLN A 82 3.85 7.61 17.21
C GLN A 82 3.59 6.15 17.61
N ARG A 83 3.04 5.36 16.69
CA ARG A 83 2.73 3.94 16.89
C ARG A 83 3.97 3.05 16.83
N PHE A 84 4.89 3.34 15.92
CA PHE A 84 6.15 2.64 15.69
C PHE A 84 7.30 3.59 16.01
N LYS A 85 7.57 3.77 17.32
CA LYS A 85 8.52 4.75 17.86
C LYS A 85 9.97 4.59 17.39
N ASP A 86 10.27 3.50 16.68
CA ASP A 86 11.64 3.07 16.34
C ASP A 86 12.17 3.63 15.01
N TYR A 87 11.39 4.39 14.24
CA TYR A 87 11.79 4.90 12.91
C TYR A 87 11.90 6.44 12.82
N THR A 88 12.09 7.11 13.96
CA THR A 88 12.22 8.59 14.04
C THR A 88 13.68 9.02 14.00
#